data_AF-A0A328SV29-F1
#
_entry.id   AF-A0A328SV29-F1
#
_cell.length_a   1.000
_cell.length_b   1.000
_cell.length_c   1.000
_cell.angle_alpha   90.00
_cell.angle_beta   90.00
_cell.angle_gamma   90.00
#
_symmetry.space_group_name_H-M   'P 1'
#
loop_
_entity.id
_entity.type
_entity.pdbx_description
1 polymer ?
#
loop_
_entity_poly.entity_id
_entity_poly.type
_entity_poly.pdbx_seq_one_letter_code
_entity_poly.pdbx_strand_id
1 'polypeptide(L)' 'MKRVIKKELTEKEYTQFIKQIIDINNKEGHLPEYIEYEGSKIFKIEFIETIENVNKFILENGRYPEKISIYQQKHNRKN' A
#
# COMPACT_ATOMS: atom_id res chain seq x y z
N MET A 1 19.44 -5.97 -4.01
CA MET A 1 18.87 -4.93 -4.89
C MET A 1 18.16 -3.89 -4.03
N LYS A 2 18.35 -2.58 -4.27
CA LYS A 2 17.62 -1.53 -3.54
C LYS A 2 16.15 -1.54 -4.00
N ARG A 3 15.21 -1.58 -3.05
CA ARG A 3 13.79 -1.38 -3.33
C ARG A 3 13.59 0.08 -3.73
N VAL A 4 12.85 0.32 -4.80
CA VAL A 4 12.51 1.69 -5.24
C VAL A 4 11.27 2.12 -4.47
N ILE A 5 11.33 3.28 -3.82
CA ILE A 5 10.15 3.86 -3.16
C ILE A 5 9.28 4.47 -4.26
N LYS A 6 8.03 4.02 -4.31
CA LYS A 6 7.03 4.49 -5.26
C LYS A 6 6.25 5.68 -4.72
N LYS A 7 5.91 5.63 -3.43
CA LYS A 7 5.18 6.68 -2.72
C LYS A 7 5.53 6.61 -1.23
N GLU A 8 5.49 7.76 -0.57
CA GLU A 8 5.58 7.83 0.89
C GLU A 8 4.34 8.52 1.43
N LEU A 9 3.80 7.99 2.51
CA LEU A 9 2.57 8.44 3.12
C LEU A 9 2.81 8.74 4.61
N THR A 10 2.16 9.79 5.09
CA THR A 10 1.87 10.00 6.51
C THR A 10 0.81 9.00 6.98
N GLU A 11 0.63 8.87 8.29
CA GLU A 11 -0.46 8.06 8.87
C GLU A 11 -1.85 8.48 8.34
N LYS A 12 -2.08 9.78 8.18
CA LYS A 12 -3.35 10.32 7.66
C LYS A 12 -3.58 9.93 6.21
N GLU A 13 -2.57 10.08 5.36
CA GLU A 13 -2.63 9.70 3.95
C GLU A 13 -2.79 8.18 3.80
N TYR A 14 -2.07 7.40 4.61
CA TYR A 14 -2.23 5.94 4.65
C TYR A 14 -3.65 5.53 5.06
N THR A 15 -4.23 6.18 6.06
CA THR A 15 -5.62 5.88 6.48
C THR A 15 -6.61 6.17 5.36
N GLN A 16 -6.45 7.28 4.64
CA GLN A 16 -7.28 7.60 3.48
C GLN A 16 -7.08 6.60 2.33
N PHE A 17 -5.84 6.21 2.08
CA PHE A 17 -5.47 5.20 1.10
C PHE A 17 -6.14 3.85 1.39
N ILE A 18 -6.12 3.39 2.65
CA ILE A 18 -6.81 2.16 3.08
C ILE A 18 -8.31 2.29 2.93
N LYS A 19 -8.89 3.43 3.33
CA LYS A 19 -10.31 3.68 3.17
C LYS A 19 -10.74 3.55 1.70
N GLN A 20 -9.97 4.11 0.77
CA GLN A 20 -10.25 4.00 -0.66
C GLN A 20 -10.24 2.53 -1.14
N ILE A 21 -9.27 1.72 -0.69
CA ILE A 21 -9.21 0.28 -1.02
C ILE A 21 -10.45 -0.45 -0.50
N ILE A 22 -10.84 -0.18 0.75
CA ILE A 22 -12.02 -0.80 1.38
C ILE A 22 -13.30 -0.38 0.66
N ASP A 23 -13.45 0.90 0.32
CA ASP A 23 -14.62 1.41 -0.40
C ASP A 23 -14.78 0.74 -1.78
N ILE A 24 -13.68 0.55 -2.50
CA ILE A 24 -13.69 -0.21 -3.76
C ILE A 24 -14.08 -1.67 -3.53
N ASN A 25 -13.47 -2.32 -2.53
CA ASN A 25 -13.80 -3.72 -2.21
C ASN A 25 -15.27 -3.92 -1.82
N ASN A 26 -15.84 -2.99 -1.07
CA ASN A 26 -17.25 -3.03 -0.67
C ASN A 26 -18.18 -2.85 -1.88
N LYS A 27 -17.76 -2.08 -2.89
CA LYS A 27 -18.54 -1.83 -4.10
C LYS A 27 -18.45 -2.99 -5.10
N GLU A 28 -17.25 -3.51 -5.33
CA GLU A 28 -16.97 -4.51 -6.38
C GLU A 28 -17.00 -5.96 -5.84
N GLY A 29 -17.00 -6.14 -4.52
CA GLY A 29 -16.99 -7.46 -3.86
C GLY A 29 -15.63 -8.15 -3.82
N HIS A 30 -14.58 -7.49 -4.32
CA HIS A 30 -13.20 -7.98 -4.27
C HIS A 30 -12.19 -6.84 -4.24
N LEU A 31 -10.97 -7.13 -3.75
CA LEU A 31 -9.88 -6.16 -3.75
C LEU A 31 -9.49 -5.78 -5.18
N PRO A 32 -9.21 -4.49 -5.45
CA PRO A 32 -8.81 -4.04 -6.78
C PRO A 32 -7.40 -4.55 -7.15
N GLU A 33 -7.17 -4.81 -8.43
CA GLU A 33 -5.84 -5.22 -8.95
C GLU A 33 -4.80 -4.09 -8.87
N TYR A 34 -5.26 -2.84 -8.87
CA TYR A 34 -4.48 -1.66 -8.57
C TYR A 34 -5.39 -0.52 -8.11
N ILE A 35 -4.82 0.47 -7.45
CA ILE A 35 -5.49 1.75 -7.19
C ILE A 35 -4.66 2.90 -7.74
N GLU A 36 -5.35 3.94 -8.19
CA GLU A 36 -4.71 5.22 -8.50
C GLU A 36 -4.81 6.13 -7.28
N TYR A 37 -3.66 6.49 -6.73
CA TYR A 37 -3.57 7.36 -5.57
C TYR A 37 -2.57 8.48 -5.88
N GLU A 38 -3.06 9.72 -5.89
CA GLU A 38 -2.26 10.92 -6.19
C GLU A 38 -1.34 10.78 -7.43
N GLY A 39 -1.93 10.32 -8.54
CA GLY A 39 -1.23 10.14 -9.81
C GLY A 39 -0.28 8.92 -9.86
N SER A 40 -0.22 8.11 -8.79
CA SER A 40 0.57 6.88 -8.75
C SER A 40 -0.33 5.65 -8.84
N LYS A 41 -0.10 4.81 -9.84
CA LYS A 41 -0.75 3.50 -9.98
C LYS A 41 -0.09 2.50 -9.03
N ILE A 42 -0.74 2.13 -7.93
CA ILE A 42 -0.23 1.21 -6.92
C ILE A 42 -0.91 -0.15 -7.10
N PHE A 43 -0.13 -1.19 -7.40
CA PHE A 43 -0.64 -2.53 -7.64
C PHE A 43 -1.02 -3.23 -6.34
N LYS A 44 -1.92 -4.21 -6.45
CA LYS A 44 -2.39 -5.03 -5.34
C LYS A 44 -1.28 -5.60 -4.47
N ILE A 45 -0.26 -6.16 -5.10
CA ILE A 45 0.90 -6.70 -4.39
C ILE A 45 1.66 -5.61 -3.59
N GLU A 46 1.75 -4.39 -4.11
CA GLU A 46 2.48 -3.29 -3.46
C GLU A 46 1.69 -2.78 -2.25
N PHE A 47 0.37 -2.64 -2.37
CA PHE A 47 -0.44 -2.17 -1.25
C PHE A 47 -0.66 -3.24 -0.18
N ILE A 48 -0.77 -4.52 -0.56
CA ILE A 48 -0.84 -5.62 0.42
C ILE A 48 0.46 -5.68 1.22
N GLU A 49 1.61 -5.66 0.55
CA GLU A 49 2.91 -5.66 1.24
C GLU A 49 3.05 -4.43 2.15
N THR A 50 2.57 -3.27 1.72
CA THR A 50 2.55 -2.07 2.57
C THR A 50 1.68 -2.27 3.81
N ILE A 51 0.47 -2.82 3.67
CA ILE A 51 -0.44 -3.11 4.78
C ILE A 51 0.19 -4.09 5.77
N GLU A 52 0.78 -5.18 5.28
CA GLU A 52 1.46 -6.17 6.12
C GLU A 52 2.61 -5.55 6.92
N ASN A 53 3.43 -4.72 6.28
CA ASN A 53 4.55 -4.04 6.94
C ASN A 53 4.08 -3.05 8.01
N VAL A 54 3.02 -2.27 7.74
CA VAL A 54 2.45 -1.34 8.71
C VAL A 54 1.84 -2.09 9.89
N ASN A 55 1.06 -3.14 9.63
CA ASN A 55 0.48 -3.97 10.69
C ASN A 55 1.55 -4.62 11.57
N LYS A 56 2.60 -5.16 10.96
CA LYS A 56 3.74 -5.73 11.70
C LYS A 56 4.40 -4.67 12.60
N PHE A 57 4.65 -3.48 12.06
CA PHE A 57 5.22 -2.38 12.84
C PHE A 57 4.34 -2.00 14.03
N ILE A 58 3.01 -1.89 13.83
CA ILE A 58 2.05 -1.58 14.90
C ILE A 58 2.08 -2.66 15.98
N LEU A 59 2.08 -3.94 15.59
CA LEU A 59 2.14 -5.06 16.53
C LEU A 59 3.44 -5.06 17.35
N GLU A 60 4.57 -4.69 16.75
CA GLU A 60 5.89 -4.67 17.41
C GLU A 60 6.10 -3.43 18.30
N ASN A 61 5.52 -2.29 17.95
CA ASN A 61 5.85 -1.00 18.56
C ASN A 61 4.67 -0.33 19.30
N GLY A 62 3.44 -0.83 19.14
CA GLY A 62 2.23 -0.25 19.72
C GLY A 62 1.83 1.11 19.15
N ARG A 63 2.43 1.54 18.02
CA ARG A 63 2.16 2.81 17.35
C ARG A 63 2.28 2.69 15.83
N TYR A 64 1.70 3.63 15.10
CA TYR A 64 1.92 3.75 13.66
C TYR A 64 3.35 4.18 13.31
N PRO A 65 3.87 3.77 12.13
CA PRO A 65 5.10 4.34 11.59
C PRO A 65 4.95 5.84 11.34
N GLU A 66 6.00 6.61 11.61
CA GLU A 66 6.03 8.05 11.29
C GLU A 66 5.94 8.31 9.77
N LYS A 67 6.44 7.36 8.98
CA LYS A 67 6.42 7.41 7.53
C LYS A 67 6.22 6.01 6.96
N ILE A 68 5.33 5.90 5.98
CA ILE A 68 4.93 4.64 5.38
C ILE A 68 5.37 4.67 3.91
N SER A 69 6.35 3.83 3.56
CA SER A 69 6.85 3.73 2.19
C SER A 69 6.16 2.60 1.44
N ILE A 70 5.55 2.94 0.30
CA ILE A 70 5.07 1.98 -0.68
C ILE A 70 6.23 1.69 -1.63
N TYR A 71 6.65 0.43 -1.69
CA TYR A 71 7.74 0.00 -2.54
C TYR A 71 7.23 -0.48 -3.89
N GLN A 72 7.96 -0.12 -4.95
CA GLN A 72 7.70 -0.66 -6.27
C GLN A 72 8.10 -2.13 -6.32
N GLN A 73 7.15 -2.99 -6.69
CA GLN A 73 7.46 -4.37 -7.02
C GLN A 73 8.04 -4.44 -8.44
N LYS A 74 9.19 -5.12 -8.57
CA LYS A 74 9.68 -5.49 -9.89
C LYS A 74 8.78 -6.61 -10.40
N HIS A 75 7.81 -6.28 -11.24
CA HIS A 75 7.17 -7.29 -12.06
C HIS A 75 8.25 -7.91 -12.93
N ASN A 76 8.75 -9.09 -12.54
CA ASN A 76 9.41 -9.98 -13.47
C ASN A 76 8.35 -10.37 -14.50
N ARG A 77 8.18 -9.54 -15.54
CA ARG A 77 7.58 -9.98 -16.79
C ARG A 77 8.50 -11.10 -17.29
N LYS A 78 8.19 -12.35 -16.95
CA LYS A 78 8.59 -13.48 -17.77
C LYS A 78 7.83 -13.28 -19.09
N ASN A 79 8.50 -12.62 -20.03
CA ASN A 79 8.22 -12.83 -21.45
C ASN A 79 8.72 -14.24 -21.81
#